data_AF-A0A3R6QAP4-F1
#
_entry.id   AF-A0A3R6QAP4-F1
#
_cell.length_a   1.000
_cell.length_b   1.000
_cell.length_c   1.000
_cell.angle_alpha   90.00
_cell.angle_beta   90.00
_cell.angle_gamma   90.00
#
_symmetry.space_group_name_H-M   'P 1'
#
loop_
_entity.id
_entity.type
_entity.pdbx_description
1 polymer ?
#
loop_
_entity_poly.entity_id
_entity_poly.type
_entity_poly.pdbx_seq_one_letter_code
_entity_poly.pdbx_strand_id
1 'polypeptide(L)' 'MRTESVELTVLCLIHKNGRYLLQDRIKNDWKGYTLPGGHIEPGESIVDAVIKVVVKRKKIIYRGE' A
#
# COMPACT_ATOMS: atom_id res chain seq x y z
N MET A 1 -23.45 -13.53 17.35
CA MET A 1 -22.87 -13.21 16.03
C MET A 1 -21.70 -14.15 15.81
N ARG A 2 -21.57 -14.77 14.63
CA ARG A 2 -20.36 -15.54 14.25
C ARG A 2 -19.57 -14.69 13.26
N THR A 3 -18.25 -14.64 13.40
CA THR A 3 -17.36 -13.84 12.56
C THR A 3 -16.19 -14.68 12.11
N GLU A 4 -15.71 -14.43 10.90
CA GLU A 4 -14.48 -15.03 10.39
C GLU A 4 -13.26 -14.21 10.80
N SER A 5 -12.13 -14.87 10.98
CA SER A 5 -10.84 -14.19 11.15
C SER A 5 -10.35 -13.69 9.80
N VAL A 6 -9.94 -12.42 9.72
CA VAL A 6 -9.44 -11.78 8.49
C VAL A 6 -8.21 -10.94 8.77
N GLU A 7 -7.32 -10.82 7.79
CA GLU A 7 -6.27 -9.81 7.80
C GLU A 7 -6.71 -8.60 6.97
N LEU A 8 -6.81 -7.44 7.63
CA LEU A 8 -7.19 -6.19 6.96
C LEU A 8 -5.94 -5.48 6.43
N THR A 9 -5.91 -5.24 5.13
CA THR A 9 -4.85 -4.48 4.45
C THR A 9 -5.44 -3.43 3.53
N VAL A 10 -4.65 -2.42 3.20
CA VAL A 10 -5.01 -1.35 2.26
C VAL A 10 -3.90 -1.15 1.24
N LEU A 11 -4.30 -0.85 0.01
CA LEU A 11 -3.43 -0.43 -1.10
C LEU A 11 -3.94 0.90 -1.66
N CYS A 12 -3.03 1.72 -2.18
CA CYS A 12 -3.33 3.00 -2.79
C CYS A 12 -2.69 3.13 -4.16
N LEU A 13 -3.51 3.33 -5.18
CA LEU A 13 -3.02 3.75 -6.50
C LEU A 13 -2.95 5.27 -6.55
N ILE A 14 -1.75 5.81 -6.68
CA ILE A 14 -1.54 7.24 -6.91
C ILE A 14 -0.97 7.39 -8.31
N HIS A 15 -1.67 8.14 -9.15
CA HIS A 15 -1.25 8.36 -10.53
C HIS A 15 -1.39 9.82 -10.95
N LYS A 16 -0.48 10.27 -11.81
CA LYS A 16 -0.52 11.60 -12.43
C LYS A 16 0.22 11.59 -13.78
N ASN A 17 -0.51 11.88 -14.85
CA ASN A 17 0.03 11.99 -16.23
C ASN A 17 0.80 10.74 -16.67
N GLY A 18 0.18 9.55 -16.60
CA GLY A 18 0.81 8.28 -17.00
C GLY A 18 1.93 7.80 -16.06
N ARG A 19 2.14 8.48 -14.94
CA ARG A 19 3.09 8.09 -13.90
C ARG A 19 2.36 7.55 -12.68
N TYR A 20 2.96 6.57 -12.02
CA TYR A 20 2.43 5.84 -10.89
C TYR A 20 3.42 5.89 -9.72
N LEU A 21 2.92 6.07 -8.51
CA LEU A 21 3.73 5.96 -7.30
C LEU A 21 3.72 4.52 -6.81
N LEU A 22 4.90 3.88 -6.78
CA LEU A 22 5.10 2.49 -6.37
C LEU A 22 6.05 2.40 -5.17
N GLN A 23 6.07 1.24 -4.51
CA GLN A 23 7.05 0.85 -3.49
C GLN A 23 7.92 -0.28 -4.05
N ASP A 24 9.21 -0.25 -3.72
CA ASP A 24 10.12 -1.37 -3.97
C ASP A 24 10.04 -2.37 -2.81
N ARG A 25 9.41 -3.52 -3.07
CA ARG A 25 9.27 -4.60 -2.08
C ARG A 25 10.47 -5.53 -2.18
N ILE A 26 11.31 -5.49 -1.15
CA ILE A 26 12.56 -6.28 -1.08
C ILE A 26 12.44 -7.61 -0.31
N LYS A 27 11.27 -7.91 0.28
CA LYS A 27 11.07 -9.14 1.07
C LYS A 27 11.16 -10.39 0.18
N ASN A 28 11.70 -11.47 0.73
CA ASN A 28 12.04 -12.69 -0.03
C ASN A 28 10.84 -13.51 -0.52
N ASP A 29 9.69 -13.37 0.13
CA ASP A 29 8.44 -14.04 -0.27
C ASP A 29 7.90 -13.51 -1.61
N TRP A 30 7.98 -12.20 -1.85
CA TRP A 30 7.51 -11.58 -3.09
C TRP A 30 8.24 -10.27 -3.41
N LYS A 31 9.11 -10.30 -4.42
CA LYS A 31 9.88 -9.10 -4.81
C LYS A 31 9.23 -8.36 -5.96
N GLY A 32 9.41 -7.05 -5.98
CA GLY A 32 9.04 -6.21 -7.12
C GLY A 32 8.36 -4.90 -6.73
N TYR A 33 7.99 -4.14 -7.76
CA TYR A 33 7.25 -2.90 -7.58
C TYR A 33 5.79 -3.18 -7.29
N THR A 34 5.28 -2.57 -6.22
CA THR A 34 3.90 -2.75 -5.76
C THR A 34 3.27 -1.42 -5.40
N LEU A 35 1.95 -1.38 -5.26
CA LEU A 35 1.25 -0.20 -4.78
C LEU A 35 1.63 0.09 -3.32
N PRO A 36 1.72 1.37 -2.92
CA PRO A 36 1.81 1.73 -1.53
C PRO A 36 0.69 1.09 -0.71
N GLY A 37 1.05 0.31 0.30
CA GLY A 37 0.08 -0.40 1.11
C GLY A 37 0.65 -0.99 2.39
N GLY A 38 -0.25 -1.56 3.20
CA GLY A 38 0.10 -2.19 4.46
C GLY A 38 -1.13 -2.68 5.22
N HIS A 39 -0.88 -3.23 6.41
CA HIS A 39 -1.92 -3.65 7.34
C HIS A 39 -2.63 -2.45 7.97
N ILE A 40 -3.90 -2.64 8.30
CA ILE A 40 -4.70 -1.73 9.10
C ILE A 40 -4.63 -2.22 10.54
N GLU A 41 -4.23 -1.35 11.46
CA GLU A 41 -4.15 -1.71 12.89
C GLU A 41 -5.53 -1.70 13.56
N PRO A 42 -5.73 -2.43 14.67
CA PRO A 42 -6.99 -2.41 15.40
C PRO A 42 -7.41 -0.99 15.81
N GLY A 43 -8.63 -0.60 15.43
CA GLY A 43 -9.18 0.74 15.68
C GLY A 43 -8.64 1.85 14.77
N GLU A 44 -7.75 1.54 13.83
CA GLU A 44 -7.26 2.51 12.85
C GLU A 44 -8.28 2.76 11.73
N SER A 45 -8.47 4.02 11.35
CA SER A 45 -9.22 4.38 10.15
C SER A 45 -8.50 3.89 8.90
N ILE A 46 -9.24 3.31 7.94
CA ILE A 46 -8.69 2.90 6.63
C ILE A 46 -8.02 4.10 5.93
N VAL A 47 -8.60 5.29 6.07
CA VAL A 47 -8.06 6.53 5.48
C VAL A 47 -6.73 6.93 6.13
N ASP A 48 -6.64 6.83 7.46
CA ASP A 48 -5.40 7.16 8.18
C ASP A 48 -4.31 6.13 7.87
N ALA A 49 -4.67 4.85 7.82
CA ALA A 49 -3.77 3.76 7.45
C ALA A 49 -3.15 4.00 6.06
N VAL A 50 -3.96 4.39 5.08
CA VAL A 50 -3.48 4.62 3.71
C VAL A 50 -2.61 5.87 3.60
N ILE A 51 -2.96 6.97 4.29
CA ILE A 51 -2.12 8.19 4.34
C ILE A 51 -0.77 7.87 4.99
N LYS A 52 -0.76 7.12 6.09
CA LYS A 52 0.47 6.71 6.81
C LYS A 52 1.45 6.00 5.89
N VAL A 53 0.99 5.02 5.10
CA VAL A 53 1.88 4.28 4.18
C VAL A 53 2.34 5.15 3.00
N VAL A 54 1.46 6.00 2.46
CA VAL A 54 1.75 6.95 1.37
C VAL A 54 2.70 8.07 1.79
N VAL A 55 2.76 8.43 3.08
CA VAL A 55 3.69 9.46 3.57
C VAL A 55 5.00 8.87 4.10
N LYS A 56 4.96 7.83 4.94
CA LYS A 56 6.15 7.40 5.72
C LYS A 56 7.18 6.54 4.96
N ARG A 57 6.75 5.74 3.98
CA ARG A 57 7.63 4.76 3.30
C ARG A 57 8.44 5.35 2.14
N LYS A 58 9.50 4.70 1.67
CA LYS A 58 10.18 5.13 0.43
C LYS A 58 9.32 4.73 -0.79
N LYS A 59 9.27 5.57 -1.82
CA LYS A 59 8.52 5.32 -3.07
C LYS A 59 9.38 5.59 -4.30
N ILE A 60 8.96 5.02 -5.41
CA ILE A 60 9.54 5.18 -6.74
C ILE A 60 8.42 5.63 -7.68
N ILE A 61 8.76 6.49 -8.63
CA ILE A 61 7.83 6.91 -9.69
C ILE A 61 8.09 6.02 -10.90
N TYR A 62 7.07 5.28 -11.33
CA TYR A 62 7.09 4.49 -12.55
C TYR A 62 6.33 5.24 -13.65
N ARG A 63 6.82 5.18 -14.89
CA ARG A 63 6.14 5.69 -16.08
C ARG A 63 5.75 4.50 -16.94
N GLY A 64 4.45 4.30 -17.16
CA GLY A 64 4.01 3.33 -18.16
C GLY A 64 4.41 3.84 -19.53
N GLU A 65 5.07 2.99 -20.31
CA GLU A 65 5.25 3.20 -21.76
C GLU A 65 3.91 3.01 -22.48
#